data_AF-A0A9Q1CGE9-F1
#
_entry.id   AF-A0A9Q1CGE9-F1
#
_cell.length_a   1.000
_cell.length_b   1.000
_cell.length_c   1.000
_cell.angle_alpha   90.00
_cell.angle_beta   90.00
_cell.angle_gamma   90.00
#
_symmetry.space_group_name_H-M   'P 1'
#
loop_
_entity.id
_entity.type
_entity.pdbx_description
1 polymer ?
#
loop_
_entity_poly.entity_id
_entity_poly.type
_entity_poly.pdbx_seq_one_letter_code
_entity_poly.pdbx_strand_id
1 'polypeptide(L)'
;MFGYFMVLKQKLASDFKEKLAGARLGSKVINLKVFDPEQHILPDIVKNNTLIYIMSTYTDGQPPDSAAWFCNWLEESVNDFRVPRTLLSGVHYSVFGLGNSLYKENYNKVSRNVDIWLKTLHATPVVARGYGDANVANSKHGGIEKDFEAWTNNVLTALRKHLSGDDKKANGFTAKIKEAEAVPEMDIYEDEDDDNTSAGQKEESETPKEMVTPIIRQSLTKQGYKLIGSHSGVKLCRWTKDSFLEEASFILLLQNYYIFSQSMLRGRGGCYKHTFYGIESHRCMETTPSLACANKCVFCWRHHSNPVGTEWKWQMDEPDVIVKGAMENHYKLINQFKGVPGVKEERMQEAMKIKHCALSLVGEPIMYPEINTLVRMLHSHEISTFLVTNAQFPDAIR
;
A
#
# COMPACT_ATOMS: atom_id res chain seq x y z
N MET A 1 7.78 -18.39 -17.46
CA MET A 1 7.65 -19.40 -16.39
C MET A 1 6.33 -19.12 -15.70
N PHE A 2 5.33 -19.99 -15.86
CA PHE A 2 4.02 -19.77 -15.24
C PHE A 2 4.08 -20.18 -13.77
N GLY A 3 3.56 -19.33 -12.90
CA GLY A 3 3.36 -19.58 -11.48
C GLY A 3 1.89 -19.35 -11.14
N TYR A 4 1.10 -20.44 -11.14
CA TYR A 4 -0.26 -20.37 -10.60
C TYR A 4 -0.20 -20.29 -9.08
N PHE A 5 -0.69 -19.18 -8.54
CA PHE A 5 -0.80 -18.97 -7.11
C PHE A 5 -2.13 -19.53 -6.62
N MET A 6 -2.08 -20.48 -5.69
CA MET A 6 -3.27 -21.23 -5.23
C MET A 6 -3.62 -20.96 -3.77
N VAL A 7 -4.90 -20.62 -3.56
CA VAL A 7 -5.26 -19.69 -2.48
C VAL A 7 -6.71 -19.92 -1.96
N LEU A 8 -7.10 -20.82 -1.03
CA LEU A 8 -6.41 -21.89 -0.30
C LEU A 8 -7.41 -22.83 0.48
N LYS A 9 -7.69 -24.06 0.00
CA LYS A 9 -8.03 -25.24 0.85
C LYS A 9 -6.98 -26.32 0.58
N GLN A 10 -6.18 -26.69 1.60
CA GLN A 10 -4.88 -27.37 1.38
C GLN A 10 -4.95 -28.63 0.50
N LYS A 11 -5.95 -29.50 0.71
CA LYS A 11 -6.12 -30.73 -0.09
C LYS A 11 -6.42 -30.43 -1.56
N LEU A 12 -7.51 -29.72 -1.86
CA LEU A 12 -7.89 -29.39 -3.25
C LEU A 12 -6.84 -28.54 -3.98
N ALA A 13 -6.10 -27.69 -3.25
CA ALA A 13 -4.96 -26.95 -3.81
C ALA A 13 -3.77 -27.86 -4.16
N SER A 14 -3.56 -28.95 -3.41
CA SER A 14 -2.55 -29.97 -3.74
C SER A 14 -3.01 -30.81 -4.95
N ASP A 15 -4.26 -31.26 -4.96
CA ASP A 15 -4.85 -32.02 -6.07
C ASP A 15 -4.78 -31.23 -7.41
N PHE A 16 -5.03 -29.92 -7.37
CA PHE A 16 -4.90 -29.04 -8.54
C PHE A 16 -3.45 -28.77 -8.93
N LYS A 17 -2.52 -28.69 -7.96
CA LYS A 17 -1.08 -28.59 -8.22
C LYS A 17 -0.58 -29.80 -8.98
N GLU A 18 -1.02 -31.00 -8.61
CA GLU A 18 -0.68 -32.25 -9.31
C GLU A 18 -1.25 -32.27 -10.73
N LYS A 19 -2.53 -31.88 -10.91
CA LYS A 19 -3.15 -31.75 -12.24
C LYS A 19 -2.45 -30.72 -13.14
N LEU A 20 -1.97 -29.60 -12.58
CA LEU A 20 -1.12 -28.64 -13.29
C LEU A 20 0.25 -29.23 -13.66
N ALA A 21 0.92 -29.92 -12.73
CA ALA A 21 2.21 -30.55 -12.98
C ALA A 21 2.12 -31.59 -14.11
N GLY A 22 1.08 -32.42 -14.13
CA GLY A 22 0.78 -33.34 -15.22
C GLY A 22 0.51 -32.64 -16.57
N ALA A 23 -0.02 -31.41 -16.53
CA ALA A 23 -0.17 -30.54 -17.70
C ALA A 23 1.10 -29.75 -18.08
N ARG A 24 2.26 -30.03 -17.44
CA ARG A 24 3.54 -29.31 -17.58
C ARG A 24 3.46 -27.81 -17.21
N LEU A 25 2.56 -27.46 -16.31
CA LEU A 25 2.32 -26.11 -15.82
C LEU A 25 2.93 -25.90 -14.42
N GLY A 26 3.79 -24.88 -14.30
CA GLY A 26 4.42 -24.51 -13.02
C GLY A 26 3.44 -23.84 -12.06
N SER A 27 3.53 -24.15 -10.76
CA SER A 27 2.60 -23.58 -9.75
C SER A 27 3.20 -23.49 -8.35
N LYS A 28 2.68 -22.55 -7.56
CA LYS A 28 3.11 -22.24 -6.19
C LYS A 28 1.88 -22.01 -5.31
N VAL A 29 1.55 -22.97 -4.44
CA VAL A 29 0.49 -22.80 -3.44
C VAL A 29 0.94 -21.77 -2.40
N ILE A 30 0.06 -20.82 -2.05
CA ILE A 30 0.31 -19.83 -0.98
C ILE A 30 -0.90 -19.81 -0.02
N ASN A 31 -0.60 -19.76 1.27
CA ASN A 31 -1.63 -19.55 2.30
C ASN A 31 -1.97 -18.05 2.41
N LEU A 32 -3.26 -17.70 2.31
CA LEU A 32 -3.71 -16.30 2.43
C LEU A 32 -3.25 -15.61 3.71
N LYS A 33 -3.09 -16.36 4.80
CA LYS A 33 -2.65 -15.83 6.10
C LYS A 33 -1.25 -15.21 6.06
N VAL A 34 -0.46 -15.52 5.03
CA VAL A 34 0.90 -15.00 4.80
C VAL A 34 1.06 -14.42 3.38
N PHE A 35 -0.04 -14.25 2.64
CA PHE A 35 -0.06 -13.58 1.35
C PHE A 35 -0.24 -12.09 1.58
N ASP A 36 0.59 -11.24 0.98
CA ASP A 36 0.42 -9.79 1.00
C ASP A 36 0.17 -9.29 -0.44
N PRO A 37 -1.07 -8.88 -0.78
CA PRO A 37 -1.43 -8.32 -2.08
C PRO A 37 -0.55 -7.18 -2.56
N GLU A 38 -0.13 -6.27 -1.68
CA GLU A 38 0.70 -5.12 -2.06
C GLU A 38 2.12 -5.54 -2.45
N GLN A 39 2.56 -6.73 -2.01
CA GLN A 39 3.84 -7.34 -2.38
C GLN A 39 3.72 -8.37 -3.51
N HIS A 40 2.58 -9.04 -3.64
CA HIS A 40 2.42 -10.22 -4.51
C HIS A 40 1.55 -9.98 -5.76
N ILE A 41 0.76 -8.90 -5.80
CA ILE A 41 -0.02 -8.50 -6.98
C ILE A 41 0.60 -7.26 -7.65
N LEU A 42 1.92 -7.11 -7.50
CA LEU A 42 2.68 -6.09 -8.23
C LEU A 42 2.84 -6.46 -9.72
N PRO A 43 2.91 -5.47 -10.64
CA PRO A 43 2.86 -5.71 -12.08
C PRO A 43 3.84 -6.76 -12.60
N ASP A 44 5.04 -6.85 -12.01
CA ASP A 44 6.11 -7.75 -12.45
C ASP A 44 5.86 -9.22 -12.06
N ILE A 45 5.14 -9.50 -10.97
CA ILE A 45 4.67 -10.85 -10.62
C ILE A 45 3.45 -11.22 -11.47
N VAL A 46 2.61 -10.25 -11.79
CA VAL A 46 1.36 -10.44 -12.54
C VAL A 46 1.63 -10.73 -14.03
N LYS A 47 2.72 -10.20 -14.58
CA LYS A 47 3.09 -10.37 -15.99
C LYS A 47 3.34 -11.85 -16.34
N ASN A 48 2.39 -12.43 -17.08
CA ASN A 48 2.33 -13.84 -17.50
C ASN A 48 1.90 -14.86 -16.41
N ASN A 49 1.32 -14.44 -15.28
CA ASN A 49 0.80 -15.35 -14.25
C ASN A 49 -0.73 -15.24 -14.09
N THR A 50 -1.35 -16.32 -13.58
CA THR A 50 -2.77 -16.36 -13.27
C THR A 50 -2.98 -16.70 -11.79
N LEU A 51 -3.77 -15.90 -11.09
CA LEU A 51 -4.09 -16.09 -9.67
C LEU A 51 -5.31 -16.99 -9.52
N ILE A 52 -5.22 -18.04 -8.71
CA ILE A 52 -6.26 -19.06 -8.56
C ILE A 52 -6.73 -19.14 -7.11
N TYR A 53 -7.93 -18.62 -6.86
CA TYR A 53 -8.54 -18.59 -5.54
C TYR A 53 -9.45 -19.80 -5.34
N ILE A 54 -9.28 -20.53 -4.24
CA ILE A 54 -10.09 -21.68 -3.80
C ILE A 54 -10.58 -21.34 -2.39
N MET A 55 -11.79 -20.76 -2.31
CA MET A 55 -12.28 -20.02 -1.14
C MET A 55 -13.51 -20.71 -0.55
N SER A 56 -13.46 -21.07 0.72
CA SER A 56 -14.63 -21.56 1.45
C SER A 56 -15.43 -20.44 2.10
N THR A 57 -16.74 -20.63 2.21
CA THR A 57 -17.61 -19.84 3.08
C THR A 57 -17.84 -20.59 4.39
N TYR A 58 -17.66 -19.92 5.53
CA TYR A 58 -17.85 -20.44 6.89
C TYR A 58 -19.16 -19.87 7.49
N THR A 59 -19.29 -19.87 8.82
CA THR A 59 -20.46 -19.35 9.56
C THR A 59 -20.83 -17.93 9.13
N ASP A 60 -22.13 -17.65 9.07
CA ASP A 60 -22.73 -16.35 8.72
C ASP A 60 -22.27 -15.74 7.39
N GLY A 61 -21.69 -16.59 6.52
CA GLY A 61 -21.22 -16.20 5.22
C GLY A 61 -19.81 -15.61 5.19
N GLN A 62 -19.08 -15.70 6.30
CA GLN A 62 -17.74 -15.11 6.46
C GLN A 62 -16.62 -15.98 5.86
N PRO A 63 -15.46 -15.40 5.52
CA PRO A 63 -14.26 -16.15 5.17
C PRO A 63 -13.67 -16.89 6.38
N PRO A 64 -12.88 -17.96 6.17
CA PRO A 64 -12.04 -18.52 7.22
C PRO A 64 -11.01 -17.50 7.73
N ASP A 65 -10.56 -17.64 8.98
CA ASP A 65 -9.51 -16.78 9.58
C ASP A 65 -8.24 -16.66 8.73
N SER A 66 -7.89 -17.74 8.01
CA SER A 66 -6.73 -17.74 7.10
C SER A 66 -6.92 -16.85 5.88
N ALA A 67 -8.14 -16.47 5.55
CA ALA A 67 -8.53 -15.69 4.38
C ALA A 67 -9.11 -14.30 4.71
N ALA A 68 -9.55 -14.09 5.96
CA ALA A 68 -10.25 -12.89 6.40
C ALA A 68 -9.52 -11.60 6.00
N TRP A 69 -8.23 -11.48 6.32
CA TRP A 69 -7.46 -10.27 6.01
C TRP A 69 -7.40 -9.94 4.50
N PHE A 70 -7.30 -10.95 3.63
CA PHE A 70 -7.32 -10.74 2.18
C PHE A 70 -8.69 -10.31 1.66
N CYS A 71 -9.76 -10.87 2.22
CA CYS A 71 -11.13 -10.44 1.90
C CYS A 71 -11.36 -8.99 2.34
N ASN A 72 -10.97 -8.63 3.56
CA ASN A 72 -11.06 -7.27 4.07
C ASN A 72 -10.25 -6.30 3.20
N TRP A 73 -9.01 -6.64 2.82
CA TRP A 73 -8.19 -5.80 1.93
C TRP A 73 -8.84 -5.57 0.56
N LEU A 74 -9.47 -6.60 -0.04
CA LEU A 74 -10.21 -6.44 -1.29
C LEU A 74 -11.46 -5.55 -1.13
N GLU A 75 -12.18 -5.71 -0.03
CA GLU A 75 -13.38 -4.92 0.30
C GLU A 75 -13.03 -3.45 0.56
N GLU A 76 -12.03 -3.19 1.41
CA GLU A 76 -11.46 -1.87 1.67
C GLU A 76 -10.93 -1.24 0.38
N SER A 77 -10.17 -1.98 -0.45
CA SER A 77 -9.68 -1.49 -1.74
C SER A 77 -10.80 -1.16 -2.74
N VAL A 78 -11.97 -1.78 -2.61
CA VAL A 78 -13.15 -1.45 -3.42
C VAL A 78 -13.93 -0.27 -2.84
N ASN A 79 -13.90 -0.05 -1.54
CA ASN A 79 -14.66 1.03 -0.91
C ASN A 79 -13.83 2.32 -0.73
N ASP A 80 -12.49 2.25 -0.77
CA ASP A 80 -11.59 3.40 -0.70
C ASP A 80 -11.53 4.15 -2.06
N PHE A 81 -12.07 5.37 -2.08
CA PHE A 81 -12.05 6.26 -3.24
C PHE A 81 -10.63 6.65 -3.71
N ARG A 82 -9.61 6.49 -2.87
CA ARG A 82 -8.20 6.77 -3.19
C ARG A 82 -7.56 5.62 -3.98
N VAL A 83 -8.15 4.43 -3.95
CA VAL A 83 -7.67 3.27 -4.69
C VAL A 83 -8.22 3.32 -6.13
N PRO A 84 -7.35 3.34 -7.16
CA PRO A 84 -7.82 3.37 -8.53
C PRO A 84 -8.53 2.06 -8.87
N ARG A 85 -9.68 2.16 -9.57
CA ARG A 85 -10.40 0.98 -10.10
C ARG A 85 -9.53 0.11 -11.01
N THR A 86 -8.45 0.66 -11.57
CA THR A 86 -7.47 -0.08 -12.38
C THR A 86 -6.37 -0.80 -11.57
N LEU A 87 -6.46 -0.86 -10.23
CA LEU A 87 -5.42 -1.44 -9.36
C LEU A 87 -4.95 -2.84 -9.81
N LEU A 88 -5.87 -3.70 -10.24
CA LEU A 88 -5.59 -5.07 -10.67
C LEU A 88 -5.70 -5.24 -12.20
N SER A 89 -5.55 -4.15 -12.97
CA SER A 89 -5.55 -4.21 -14.42
C SER A 89 -4.40 -5.08 -14.94
N GLY A 90 -4.70 -6.01 -15.84
CA GLY A 90 -3.76 -7.02 -16.33
C GLY A 90 -3.63 -8.27 -15.43
N VAL A 91 -4.20 -8.28 -14.22
CA VAL A 91 -4.28 -9.48 -13.38
C VAL A 91 -5.27 -10.45 -14.00
N HIS A 92 -4.78 -11.63 -14.40
CA HIS A 92 -5.61 -12.74 -14.82
C HIS A 92 -5.94 -13.61 -13.60
N TYR A 93 -7.20 -13.98 -13.39
CA TYR A 93 -7.58 -14.77 -12.21
C TYR A 93 -8.70 -15.79 -12.47
N SER A 94 -8.91 -16.72 -11.53
CA SER A 94 -10.16 -17.48 -11.41
C SER A 94 -10.46 -17.80 -9.95
N VAL A 95 -11.74 -17.99 -9.62
CA VAL A 95 -12.22 -18.30 -8.26
C VAL A 95 -13.04 -19.58 -8.28
N PHE A 96 -12.78 -20.49 -7.36
CA PHE A 96 -13.62 -21.62 -7.01
C PHE A 96 -14.15 -21.44 -5.58
N GLY A 97 -15.47 -21.44 -5.43
CA GLY A 97 -16.13 -21.39 -4.14
C GLY A 97 -16.36 -22.79 -3.55
N LEU A 98 -16.19 -22.92 -2.23
CA LEU A 98 -16.62 -24.08 -1.47
C LEU A 98 -17.76 -23.66 -0.54
N GLY A 99 -18.97 -24.13 -0.82
CA GLY A 99 -20.18 -23.78 -0.07
C GLY A 99 -21.11 -24.97 0.11
N ASN A 100 -22.29 -24.70 0.67
CA ASN A 100 -23.37 -25.68 0.84
C ASN A 100 -24.71 -24.98 0.56
N SER A 101 -25.48 -25.44 -0.43
CA SER A 101 -26.72 -24.80 -0.88
C SER A 101 -27.88 -24.86 0.11
N LEU A 102 -27.76 -25.66 1.19
CA LEU A 102 -28.68 -25.60 2.32
C LEU A 102 -28.67 -24.21 2.97
N TYR A 103 -27.52 -23.52 2.98
CA TYR A 103 -27.36 -22.15 3.51
C TYR A 103 -27.60 -21.13 2.40
N LYS A 104 -28.83 -21.08 1.86
CA LYS A 104 -29.20 -20.34 0.63
C LYS A 104 -28.61 -18.93 0.52
N GLU A 105 -28.78 -18.10 1.54
CA GLU A 105 -28.35 -16.70 1.55
C GLU A 105 -26.82 -16.54 1.53
N ASN A 106 -26.14 -17.43 2.26
CA ASN A 106 -24.68 -17.43 2.41
C ASN A 106 -23.97 -18.38 1.42
N TYR A 107 -24.71 -19.03 0.50
CA TYR A 107 -24.17 -20.01 -0.43
C TYR A 107 -23.05 -19.41 -1.28
N ASN A 108 -21.83 -19.90 -1.06
CA ASN A 108 -20.61 -19.45 -1.74
C ASN A 108 -20.32 -17.93 -1.62
N LYS A 109 -20.92 -17.23 -0.64
CA LYS A 109 -20.83 -15.76 -0.45
C LYS A 109 -19.42 -15.18 -0.51
N VAL A 110 -18.43 -15.77 0.15
CA VAL A 110 -17.03 -15.32 0.11
C VAL A 110 -16.49 -15.32 -1.31
N SER A 111 -16.65 -16.44 -2.03
CA SER A 111 -16.22 -16.54 -3.44
C SER A 111 -17.01 -15.61 -4.37
N ARG A 112 -18.27 -15.29 -4.02
CA ARG A 112 -19.09 -14.32 -4.74
C ARG A 112 -18.52 -12.91 -4.60
N ASN A 113 -18.27 -12.49 -3.36
CA ASN A 113 -17.72 -11.18 -3.05
C ASN A 113 -16.32 -10.98 -3.64
N VAL A 114 -15.41 -11.93 -3.45
CA VAL A 114 -14.03 -11.86 -4.00
C VAL A 114 -14.03 -11.72 -5.54
N ASP A 115 -14.86 -12.48 -6.26
CA ASP A 115 -14.97 -12.34 -7.72
C ASP A 115 -15.66 -11.03 -8.17
N ILE A 116 -16.52 -10.43 -7.35
CA ILE A 116 -17.05 -9.08 -7.60
C ILE A 116 -15.95 -8.05 -7.39
N TRP A 117 -15.27 -8.07 -6.24
CA TRP A 117 -14.23 -7.10 -5.88
C TRP A 117 -13.06 -7.11 -6.87
N LEU A 118 -12.59 -8.30 -7.27
CA LEU A 118 -11.54 -8.44 -8.29
C LEU A 118 -11.94 -7.80 -9.64
N LYS A 119 -13.21 -7.95 -10.07
CA LYS A 119 -13.71 -7.28 -11.30
C LYS A 119 -13.83 -5.77 -11.14
N THR A 120 -14.30 -5.29 -9.99
CA THR A 120 -14.39 -3.87 -9.68
C THR A 120 -13.01 -3.19 -9.64
N LEU A 121 -11.95 -3.97 -9.35
CA LEU A 121 -10.55 -3.57 -9.45
C LEU A 121 -9.90 -3.90 -10.81
N HIS A 122 -10.70 -4.18 -11.85
CA HIS A 122 -10.29 -4.42 -13.24
C HIS A 122 -9.41 -5.67 -13.47
N ALA A 123 -9.42 -6.65 -12.56
CA ALA A 123 -8.86 -7.98 -12.83
C ALA A 123 -9.72 -8.72 -13.87
N THR A 124 -9.06 -9.51 -14.73
CA THR A 124 -9.70 -10.26 -15.84
C THR A 124 -9.91 -11.72 -15.47
N PRO A 125 -11.15 -12.24 -15.43
CA PRO A 125 -11.40 -13.66 -15.16
C PRO A 125 -11.03 -14.54 -16.37
N VAL A 126 -10.23 -15.58 -16.14
CA VAL A 126 -9.84 -16.58 -17.17
C VAL A 126 -10.98 -17.56 -17.47
N VAL A 127 -11.76 -17.93 -16.44
CA VAL A 127 -13.02 -18.66 -16.56
C VAL A 127 -14.01 -18.15 -15.51
N ALA A 128 -15.30 -18.41 -15.72
CA ALA A 128 -16.33 -18.09 -14.74
C ALA A 128 -16.07 -18.77 -13.38
N ARG A 129 -16.50 -18.09 -12.30
CA ARG A 129 -16.41 -18.61 -10.92
C ARG A 129 -17.06 -19.99 -10.83
N GLY A 130 -16.31 -20.96 -10.30
CA GLY A 130 -16.83 -22.28 -9.95
C GLY A 130 -17.57 -22.26 -8.62
N TYR A 131 -18.60 -23.10 -8.49
CA TYR A 131 -19.37 -23.29 -7.26
C TYR A 131 -19.32 -24.76 -6.90
N GLY A 132 -18.56 -25.11 -5.86
CA GLY A 132 -18.67 -26.40 -5.20
C GLY A 132 -19.80 -26.38 -4.19
N ASP A 133 -20.65 -27.41 -4.24
CA ASP A 133 -21.74 -27.62 -3.27
C ASP A 133 -21.54 -28.91 -2.46
N ALA A 134 -21.45 -28.77 -1.12
CA ALA A 134 -21.43 -29.91 -0.21
C ALA A 134 -22.75 -30.69 -0.19
N ASN A 135 -23.86 -30.06 -0.59
CA ASN A 135 -25.14 -30.73 -0.77
C ASN A 135 -25.15 -31.50 -2.10
N VAL A 136 -24.75 -32.76 -2.04
CA VAL A 136 -24.65 -33.67 -3.20
C VAL A 136 -25.93 -33.72 -4.05
N ALA A 137 -27.12 -33.55 -3.46
CA ALA A 137 -28.39 -33.59 -4.17
C ALA A 137 -28.65 -32.36 -5.07
N ASN A 138 -28.07 -31.19 -4.73
CA ASN A 138 -28.20 -29.94 -5.49
C ASN A 138 -26.91 -29.54 -6.22
N SER A 139 -25.78 -30.20 -5.92
CA SER A 139 -24.53 -30.04 -6.65
C SER A 139 -24.72 -30.36 -8.13
N LYS A 140 -24.18 -29.50 -8.99
CA LYS A 140 -24.30 -29.61 -10.45
C LYS A 140 -23.64 -30.89 -10.99
N HIS A 141 -22.58 -31.36 -10.34
CA HIS A 141 -21.83 -32.55 -10.76
C HIS A 141 -21.86 -33.67 -9.72
N GLY A 142 -22.61 -33.54 -8.63
CA GLY A 142 -22.83 -34.59 -7.62
C GLY A 142 -21.74 -34.65 -6.53
N GLY A 143 -21.30 -33.47 -6.05
CA GLY A 143 -20.40 -33.24 -4.93
C GLY A 143 -19.32 -32.19 -5.23
N ILE A 144 -18.80 -31.52 -4.19
CA ILE A 144 -17.71 -30.52 -4.28
C ILE A 144 -16.55 -31.01 -5.16
N GLU A 145 -16.12 -32.25 -4.97
CA GLU A 145 -14.96 -32.83 -5.66
C GLU A 145 -15.19 -32.91 -7.17
N LYS A 146 -16.42 -33.22 -7.60
CA LYS A 146 -16.79 -33.31 -9.03
C LYS A 146 -17.05 -31.92 -9.62
N ASP A 147 -17.66 -31.02 -8.85
CA ASP A 147 -17.78 -29.60 -9.25
C ASP A 147 -16.39 -28.96 -9.45
N PHE A 148 -15.44 -29.28 -8.55
CA PHE A 148 -14.06 -28.83 -8.61
C PHE A 148 -13.31 -29.42 -9.80
N GLU A 149 -13.51 -30.70 -10.12
CA GLU A 149 -12.93 -31.34 -11.30
C GLU A 149 -13.46 -30.72 -12.61
N ALA A 150 -14.77 -30.51 -12.71
CA ALA A 150 -15.38 -29.85 -13.88
C ALA A 150 -14.82 -28.43 -14.09
N TRP A 151 -14.73 -27.63 -13.02
CA TRP A 151 -14.10 -26.31 -13.09
C TRP A 151 -12.60 -26.38 -13.40
N THR A 152 -11.87 -27.33 -12.83
CA THR A 152 -10.44 -27.55 -13.09
C THR A 152 -10.17 -27.82 -14.56
N ASN A 153 -10.98 -28.67 -15.20
CA ASN A 153 -10.86 -28.97 -16.62
C ASN A 153 -11.10 -27.74 -17.49
N ASN A 154 -12.03 -26.85 -17.10
CA ASN A 154 -12.25 -25.57 -17.78
C ASN A 154 -11.04 -24.64 -17.63
N VAL A 155 -10.47 -24.50 -16.42
CA VAL A 155 -9.27 -23.68 -16.18
C VAL A 155 -8.09 -24.22 -17.00
N LEU A 156 -7.80 -25.51 -16.93
CA LEU A 156 -6.71 -26.14 -17.69
C LEU A 156 -6.88 -25.95 -19.21
N THR A 157 -8.11 -26.01 -19.71
CA THR A 157 -8.40 -25.77 -21.14
C THR A 157 -8.15 -24.32 -21.53
N ALA A 158 -8.60 -23.35 -20.73
CA ALA A 158 -8.38 -21.93 -20.98
C ALA A 158 -6.87 -21.57 -20.91
N LEU A 159 -6.15 -22.10 -19.91
CA LEU A 159 -4.71 -21.92 -19.79
C LEU A 159 -3.95 -22.51 -20.98
N ARG A 160 -4.30 -23.72 -21.43
CA ARG A 160 -3.68 -24.34 -22.63
C ARG A 160 -3.90 -23.52 -23.89
N LYS A 161 -5.12 -23.00 -24.13
CA LYS A 161 -5.38 -22.10 -25.27
C LYS A 161 -4.49 -20.87 -25.24
N HIS A 162 -4.28 -20.28 -24.06
CA HIS A 162 -3.40 -19.13 -23.88
C HIS A 162 -1.92 -19.47 -24.15
N LEU A 163 -1.48 -20.70 -23.88
CA LEU A 163 -0.13 -21.18 -24.23
C LEU A 163 0.07 -21.43 -25.73
N SER A 164 -0.94 -21.95 -26.43
CA SER A 164 -0.85 -22.34 -27.84
C SER A 164 -0.76 -21.15 -28.80
N GLY A 165 -0.98 -19.91 -28.34
CA GLY A 165 -0.91 -18.70 -29.16
C GLY A 165 -2.09 -18.51 -30.13
N ASP A 166 -3.12 -19.36 -30.04
CA ASP A 166 -4.18 -19.51 -31.05
C ASP A 166 -5.37 -18.53 -30.91
N ASP A 167 -5.25 -17.45 -30.12
CA ASP A 167 -6.28 -16.41 -30.02
C ASP A 167 -5.77 -15.01 -30.38
N LYS A 168 -5.54 -14.82 -31.69
CA LYS A 168 -5.68 -13.50 -32.33
C LYS A 168 -7.16 -13.09 -32.44
N LYS A 169 -7.86 -12.85 -31.32
CA LYS A 169 -9.07 -11.99 -31.19
C LYS A 169 -9.72 -12.11 -29.80
N ALA A 170 -9.36 -11.21 -28.89
CA ALA A 170 -10.16 -10.94 -27.68
C ALA A 170 -10.09 -9.46 -27.27
N ASN A 171 -10.33 -8.53 -28.21
CA ASN A 171 -10.79 -7.20 -27.84
C ASN A 171 -12.20 -7.35 -27.25
N GLY A 172 -12.37 -6.99 -25.98
CA GLY A 172 -13.68 -6.83 -25.34
C GLY A 172 -14.16 -8.02 -24.51
N PHE A 173 -13.68 -8.12 -23.26
CA PHE A 173 -14.43 -8.74 -22.16
C PHE A 173 -15.26 -7.69 -21.39
N THR A 174 -15.92 -6.80 -22.13
CA THR A 174 -16.91 -5.87 -21.57
C THR A 174 -18.21 -6.63 -21.26
N ALA A 175 -18.35 -7.10 -20.03
CA ALA A 175 -19.67 -7.40 -19.49
C ALA A 175 -20.47 -6.09 -19.48
N LYS A 176 -21.64 -6.06 -20.15
CA LYS A 176 -22.51 -4.88 -20.19
C LYS A 176 -22.91 -4.50 -18.77
N ILE A 177 -22.47 -3.33 -18.31
CA ILE A 177 -22.95 -2.72 -17.08
C ILE A 177 -24.43 -2.39 -17.30
N LYS A 178 -25.30 -2.95 -16.46
CA LYS A 178 -26.57 -2.30 -16.12
C LYS A 178 -26.30 -1.52 -14.85
N GLU A 179 -26.63 -0.24 -14.88
CA GLU A 179 -26.61 0.61 -13.69
C GLU A 179 -27.52 -0.01 -12.62
N ALA A 180 -27.02 -0.05 -11.39
CA ALA A 180 -27.77 -0.44 -10.20
C ALA A 180 -27.69 0.70 -9.21
N GLU A 181 -28.80 0.95 -8.52
CA GLU A 181 -29.13 2.23 -7.90
C GLU A 181 -28.23 2.61 -6.71
N ALA A 182 -28.22 3.91 -6.41
CA ALA A 182 -27.49 4.47 -5.29
C ALA A 182 -27.96 3.87 -3.94
N VAL A 183 -27.01 3.59 -3.07
CA VAL A 183 -27.24 3.15 -1.68
C VAL A 183 -26.89 4.32 -0.76
N PRO A 184 -27.73 4.63 0.26
CA PRO A 184 -27.78 5.97 0.84
C PRO A 184 -26.61 6.33 1.75
N GLU A 185 -26.41 7.64 1.83
CA GLU A 185 -25.60 8.36 2.81
C GLU A 185 -26.01 7.98 4.24
N MET A 186 -25.04 7.74 5.14
CA MET A 186 -25.31 7.51 6.55
C MET A 186 -24.17 8.03 7.43
N ASP A 187 -24.44 9.22 7.95
CA ASP A 187 -24.08 9.81 9.24
C ASP A 187 -22.60 9.98 9.64
N ILE A 188 -22.27 11.25 9.77
CA ILE A 188 -21.06 11.84 10.32
C ILE A 188 -21.07 11.68 11.84
N TYR A 189 -19.98 11.18 12.42
CA TYR A 189 -19.71 11.44 13.84
C TYR A 189 -19.06 12.82 13.96
N GLU A 190 -19.80 13.75 14.56
CA GLU A 190 -19.27 15.05 14.99
C GLU A 190 -18.39 14.81 16.22
N ASP A 191 -17.08 15.09 16.11
CA ASP A 191 -16.23 15.31 17.30
C ASP A 191 -16.51 16.75 17.75
N GLU A 192 -17.09 16.90 18.94
CA GLU A 192 -17.56 18.16 19.52
C GLU A 192 -16.42 19.19 19.65
N ASP A 193 -16.72 20.46 19.33
CA ASP A 193 -15.85 21.59 19.65
C ASP A 193 -15.76 21.75 21.18
N ASP A 194 -14.58 21.52 21.74
CA ASP A 194 -14.30 21.59 23.18
C ASP A 194 -14.18 23.06 23.67
N ASP A 195 -15.26 23.83 23.53
CA ASP A 195 -15.46 25.14 24.16
C ASP A 195 -16.34 24.99 25.40
N ASN A 196 -15.72 24.54 26.51
CA ASN A 196 -16.43 24.27 27.75
C ASN A 196 -16.08 25.27 28.86
N THR A 197 -16.85 26.36 28.91
CA THR A 197 -16.89 27.27 30.05
C THR A 197 -17.38 26.56 31.32
N SER A 198 -16.46 26.04 32.13
CA SER A 198 -16.75 25.69 33.53
C SER A 198 -15.60 26.09 34.45
N ALA A 199 -15.94 26.80 35.53
CA ALA A 199 -14.97 27.37 36.45
C ALA A 199 -14.32 26.28 37.32
N GLY A 200 -13.07 25.94 37.02
CA GLY A 200 -12.24 25.06 37.82
C GLY A 200 -10.77 25.46 37.69
N GLN A 201 -10.19 26.00 38.76
CA GLN A 201 -8.81 26.49 38.77
C GLN A 201 -7.82 25.39 38.38
N LYS A 202 -7.14 25.58 37.24
CA LYS A 202 -5.87 24.94 36.91
C LYS A 202 -4.90 26.04 36.54
N GLU A 203 -3.73 25.99 37.15
CA GLU A 203 -2.66 26.95 36.91
C GLU A 203 -2.22 26.87 35.44
N GLU A 204 -2.36 27.97 34.70
CA GLU A 204 -1.79 28.09 33.37
C GLU A 204 -0.27 28.19 33.47
N SER A 205 0.42 27.16 32.98
CA SER A 205 1.83 27.31 32.65
C SER A 205 1.92 28.10 31.34
N GLU A 206 2.53 29.29 31.38
CA GLU A 206 2.68 30.21 30.24
C GLU A 206 3.50 29.64 29.04
N THR A 207 3.93 28.38 29.10
CA THR A 207 4.76 27.74 28.09
C THR A 207 3.92 27.20 26.91
N PRO A 208 4.24 27.58 25.65
CA PRO A 208 3.60 27.03 24.46
C PRO A 208 3.70 25.49 24.41
N LYS A 209 2.61 24.83 24.01
CA LYS A 209 2.53 23.36 23.92
C LYS A 209 3.36 22.84 22.73
N GLU A 210 3.99 21.67 22.88
CA GLU A 210 4.62 20.97 21.74
C GLU A 210 3.58 20.61 20.66
N MET A 211 3.97 20.71 19.38
CA MET A 211 3.12 20.27 18.25
C MET A 211 2.97 18.74 18.21
N VAL A 212 4.01 18.00 18.62
CA VAL A 212 4.08 16.54 18.53
C VAL A 212 3.99 15.92 19.92
N THR A 213 2.75 15.73 20.39
CA THR A 213 2.47 15.05 21.68
C THR A 213 3.06 13.63 21.72
N PRO A 214 3.31 13.05 22.91
CA PRO A 214 3.90 11.71 23.02
C PRO A 214 3.15 10.60 22.23
N ILE A 215 1.82 10.71 22.12
CA ILE A 215 0.96 9.78 21.38
C ILE A 215 1.21 9.91 19.87
N ILE A 216 1.21 11.15 19.35
CA ILE A 216 1.52 11.46 17.94
C ILE A 216 2.97 11.02 17.62
N ARG A 217 3.91 11.30 18.53
CA ARG A 217 5.32 10.90 18.46
C ARG A 217 5.47 9.38 18.27
N GLN A 218 4.74 8.59 19.05
CA GLN A 218 4.74 7.12 18.95
C GLN A 218 4.15 6.64 17.61
N SER A 219 3.03 7.22 17.17
CA SER A 219 2.35 6.86 15.91
C SER A 219 3.23 7.14 14.68
N LEU A 220 3.76 8.36 14.56
CA LEU A 220 4.61 8.75 13.43
C LEU A 220 5.94 7.98 13.42
N THR A 221 6.51 7.67 14.59
CA THR A 221 7.73 6.85 14.67
C THR A 221 7.49 5.44 14.11
N LYS A 222 6.33 4.81 14.37
CA LYS A 222 5.94 3.52 13.77
C LYS A 222 5.82 3.61 12.25
N GLN A 223 5.34 4.74 11.72
CA GLN A 223 5.25 5.03 10.28
C GLN A 223 6.61 5.38 9.63
N GLY A 224 7.72 5.24 10.36
CA GLY A 224 9.08 5.43 9.86
C GLY A 224 9.54 6.89 9.77
N TYR A 225 8.84 7.83 10.40
CA TYR A 225 9.32 9.20 10.56
C TYR A 225 10.44 9.25 11.62
N LYS A 226 11.39 10.17 11.45
CA LYS A 226 12.35 10.58 12.48
C LYS A 226 12.03 12.02 12.86
N LEU A 227 11.38 12.15 14.00
CA LEU A 227 10.91 13.42 14.52
C LEU A 227 12.06 14.20 15.13
N ILE A 228 12.03 15.51 14.98
CA ILE A 228 13.08 16.46 15.34
C ILE A 228 12.43 17.53 16.21
N GLY A 229 12.96 17.73 17.41
CA GLY A 229 12.41 18.65 18.39
C GLY A 229 10.92 18.39 18.70
N SER A 230 10.17 19.48 18.80
CA SER A 230 8.76 19.55 19.19
C SER A 230 7.79 19.54 18.00
N HIS A 231 8.24 19.86 16.78
CA HIS A 231 7.33 20.09 15.64
C HIS A 231 7.80 19.62 14.25
N SER A 232 9.05 19.16 14.11
CA SER A 232 9.67 18.84 12.82
C SER A 232 9.84 17.33 12.58
N GLY A 233 10.10 16.92 11.34
CA GLY A 233 10.41 15.52 11.05
C GLY A 233 10.96 15.25 9.65
N VAL A 234 11.84 14.24 9.55
CA VAL A 234 12.45 13.75 8.32
C VAL A 234 12.06 12.28 8.07
N LYS A 235 11.96 11.88 6.79
CA LYS A 235 11.71 10.49 6.38
C LYS A 235 12.50 10.20 5.10
N LEU A 236 12.83 8.93 4.86
CA LEU A 236 13.35 8.53 3.54
C LEU A 236 12.20 8.42 2.54
N CYS A 237 12.34 9.13 1.42
CA CYS A 237 11.36 9.19 0.36
C CYS A 237 11.08 7.81 -0.24
N ARG A 238 9.82 7.55 -0.61
CA ARG A 238 9.41 6.28 -1.21
C ARG A 238 10.20 5.94 -2.47
N TRP A 239 10.56 6.93 -3.28
CA TRP A 239 11.36 6.70 -4.50
C TRP A 239 12.83 6.43 -4.22
N THR A 240 13.39 7.03 -3.17
CA THR A 240 14.65 6.56 -2.60
C THR A 240 14.49 5.08 -2.26
N LYS A 241 13.31 4.65 -1.77
CA LYS A 241 12.94 3.31 -1.28
C LYS A 241 12.33 2.26 -2.26
N ASP A 242 12.33 2.43 -3.59
CA ASP A 242 11.64 1.47 -4.51
C ASP A 242 12.59 0.71 -5.48
N SER A 243 12.54 -0.62 -5.54
CA SER A 243 12.94 -1.50 -6.67
C SER A 243 12.79 -3.00 -6.36
N PHE A 244 12.14 -3.73 -7.27
CA PHE A 244 11.83 -5.16 -7.14
C PHE A 244 12.99 -6.13 -7.48
N LEU A 245 12.72 -7.42 -7.28
CA LEU A 245 13.67 -8.54 -7.20
C LEU A 245 14.37 -8.89 -8.52
N GLU A 246 15.70 -9.13 -8.47
CA GLU A 246 16.35 -10.30 -9.09
C GLU A 246 17.53 -10.74 -8.19
N GLU A 247 17.85 -12.05 -8.19
CA GLU A 247 19.05 -12.70 -7.60
C GLU A 247 19.21 -12.94 -6.07
N ALA A 248 18.19 -12.74 -5.23
CA ALA A 248 18.27 -13.10 -3.78
C ALA A 248 17.41 -14.32 -3.40
N SER A 249 17.71 -15.49 -3.96
CA SER A 249 17.35 -16.77 -3.35
C SER A 249 18.52 -17.27 -2.49
N PHE A 250 18.24 -17.89 -1.34
CA PHE A 250 19.22 -18.34 -0.33
C PHE A 250 20.03 -17.21 0.36
N ILE A 251 19.55 -16.76 1.52
CA ILE A 251 20.23 -16.84 2.84
C ILE A 251 19.52 -15.92 3.88
N LEU A 252 19.30 -16.46 5.09
CA LEU A 252 18.90 -15.82 6.34
C LEU A 252 17.52 -15.15 6.47
N LEU A 253 16.58 -15.95 7.01
CA LEU A 253 15.55 -15.49 7.96
C LEU A 253 16.21 -15.03 9.27
N LEU A 254 16.29 -13.72 9.54
CA LEU A 254 16.39 -13.19 10.91
C LEU A 254 15.68 -11.82 11.03
N GLN A 255 14.62 -11.81 11.84
CA GLN A 255 14.01 -10.70 12.61
C GLN A 255 13.86 -9.28 11.99
N ASN A 256 12.60 -8.80 12.03
CA ASN A 256 12.16 -7.39 11.91
C ASN A 256 12.24 -6.71 10.53
N TYR A 257 11.17 -6.91 9.74
CA TYR A 257 10.37 -5.83 9.11
C TYR A 257 11.11 -4.57 8.58
N TYR A 258 12.10 -4.75 7.70
CA TYR A 258 12.57 -3.68 6.82
C TYR A 258 12.64 -4.19 5.38
N ILE A 259 11.63 -3.82 4.58
CA ILE A 259 11.67 -3.96 3.12
C ILE A 259 12.65 -2.90 2.59
N PHE A 260 13.93 -3.20 2.70
CA PHE A 260 15.00 -2.37 2.15
C PHE A 260 15.07 -2.58 0.64
N SER A 261 14.41 -1.70 -0.08
CA SER A 261 14.53 -1.56 -1.53
C SER A 261 14.91 -0.11 -1.78
N GLN A 262 15.85 0.21 -2.67
CA GLN A 262 16.21 1.60 -2.95
C GLN A 262 16.71 1.76 -4.41
N SER A 263 15.97 2.49 -5.26
CA SER A 263 16.19 2.59 -6.72
C SER A 263 17.63 2.98 -7.08
N MET A 264 17.97 4.24 -6.84
CA MET A 264 19.27 4.83 -7.19
C MET A 264 20.42 4.27 -6.35
N LEU A 265 20.20 3.86 -5.10
CA LEU A 265 21.25 3.19 -4.31
C LEU A 265 21.63 1.81 -4.88
N ARG A 266 20.70 1.10 -5.51
CA ARG A 266 20.99 -0.11 -6.30
C ARG A 266 21.42 0.19 -7.74
N GLY A 267 21.53 1.47 -8.10
CA GLY A 267 21.86 1.94 -9.45
C GLY A 267 20.79 1.60 -10.50
N ARG A 268 19.51 1.57 -10.11
CA ARG A 268 18.35 1.27 -10.96
C ARG A 268 17.43 2.48 -11.05
N GLY A 269 17.36 3.14 -12.21
CA GLY A 269 16.42 4.25 -12.46
C GLY A 269 16.57 5.46 -11.53
N GLY A 270 15.56 6.31 -11.49
CA GLY A 270 15.44 7.46 -10.59
C GLY A 270 13.96 7.88 -10.48
N CYS A 271 13.61 8.77 -9.54
CA CYS A 271 12.22 9.24 -9.44
C CYS A 271 11.84 10.17 -10.62
N TYR A 272 10.56 10.51 -10.77
CA TYR A 272 10.11 11.43 -11.82
C TYR A 272 10.87 12.78 -11.82
N LYS A 273 11.29 13.27 -10.63
CA LYS A 273 12.12 14.50 -10.51
C LYS A 273 13.52 14.34 -11.10
N HIS A 274 14.07 13.11 -11.17
CA HIS A 274 15.30 12.83 -11.88
C HIS A 274 15.11 13.05 -13.39
N THR A 275 14.04 12.52 -13.96
CA THR A 275 13.72 12.66 -15.39
C THR A 275 13.46 14.11 -15.81
N PHE A 276 12.72 14.88 -15.02
CA PHE A 276 12.37 16.26 -15.39
C PHE A 276 13.41 17.31 -15.00
N TYR A 277 14.16 17.10 -13.91
CA TYR A 277 15.00 18.14 -13.29
C TYR A 277 16.43 17.68 -12.97
N GLY A 278 16.82 16.46 -13.35
CA GLY A 278 18.13 15.88 -13.04
C GLY A 278 18.34 15.50 -11.56
N ILE A 279 17.32 15.64 -10.70
CA ILE A 279 17.43 15.51 -9.24
C ILE A 279 17.78 14.07 -8.83
N GLU A 280 18.90 13.91 -8.12
CA GLU A 280 19.39 12.62 -7.64
C GLU A 280 18.60 12.17 -6.39
N SER A 281 17.76 11.15 -6.54
CA SER A 281 16.77 10.73 -5.53
C SER A 281 17.40 10.04 -4.32
N HIS A 282 18.59 9.45 -4.45
CA HIS A 282 19.37 8.93 -3.32
C HIS A 282 20.08 10.03 -2.52
N ARG A 283 20.11 11.27 -3.02
CA ARG A 283 20.72 12.45 -2.37
C ARG A 283 19.68 13.50 -1.98
N CYS A 284 18.41 13.09 -1.99
CA CYS A 284 17.26 13.90 -1.67
C CYS A 284 16.79 13.60 -0.24
N MET A 285 16.89 14.58 0.64
CA MET A 285 16.33 14.55 1.98
C MET A 285 14.88 15.04 1.93
N GLU A 286 13.93 14.26 2.44
CA GLU A 286 12.51 14.65 2.52
C GLU A 286 12.14 14.95 3.96
N THR A 287 11.80 16.21 4.24
CA THR A 287 11.60 16.74 5.60
C THR A 287 10.42 17.71 5.65
N THR A 288 9.99 18.06 6.86
CA THR A 288 9.10 19.19 7.10
C THR A 288 9.49 19.90 8.41
N PRO A 289 9.49 21.24 8.43
CA PRO A 289 9.60 22.03 9.65
C PRO A 289 8.24 22.22 10.34
N SER A 290 7.14 21.74 9.76
CA SER A 290 5.80 21.87 10.34
C SER A 290 4.98 20.63 10.01
N LEU A 291 4.63 19.85 11.04
CA LEU A 291 3.70 18.73 10.94
C LEU A 291 2.23 19.18 10.86
N ALA A 292 1.95 20.43 11.25
CA ALA A 292 0.63 21.04 11.24
C ALA A 292 0.30 21.73 9.90
N CYS A 293 -0.99 21.93 9.62
CA CYS A 293 -1.50 22.56 8.40
C CYS A 293 -2.93 23.07 8.63
N ALA A 294 -3.33 24.14 7.94
CA ALA A 294 -4.70 24.68 8.00
C ALA A 294 -5.75 23.75 7.35
N ASN A 295 -5.37 22.99 6.31
CA ASN A 295 -6.30 22.13 5.56
C ASN A 295 -6.33 20.67 6.04
N LYS A 296 -7.57 20.12 6.15
CA LYS A 296 -7.89 18.69 6.26
C LYS A 296 -8.27 18.08 4.89
N CYS A 297 -7.35 18.05 3.93
CA CYS A 297 -7.64 17.52 2.58
C CYS A 297 -7.91 16.00 2.58
N VAL A 298 -8.97 15.55 1.87
CA VAL A 298 -9.37 14.13 1.77
C VAL A 298 -8.28 13.19 1.20
N PHE A 299 -7.35 13.72 0.42
CA PHE A 299 -6.23 12.99 -0.20
C PHE A 299 -4.90 13.11 0.57
N CYS A 300 -4.83 13.96 1.61
CA CYS A 300 -3.61 14.08 2.40
C CYS A 300 -3.43 12.81 3.23
N TRP A 301 -2.30 12.12 3.05
CA TRP A 301 -1.92 10.93 3.81
C TRP A 301 -1.49 11.31 5.24
N ARG A 302 -2.46 11.78 6.02
CA ARG A 302 -2.36 12.12 7.43
C ARG A 302 -3.39 11.26 8.16
N HIS A 303 -2.97 10.57 9.21
CA HIS A 303 -3.93 10.06 10.17
C HIS A 303 -4.59 11.26 10.89
N HIS A 304 -5.81 11.07 11.40
CA HIS A 304 -6.57 12.10 12.14
C HIS A 304 -5.82 12.69 13.36
N SER A 305 -4.70 12.08 13.76
CA SER A 305 -3.77 12.53 14.79
C SER A 305 -2.90 13.74 14.44
N ASN A 306 -2.82 14.18 13.17
CA ASN A 306 -1.94 15.29 12.81
C ASN A 306 -2.56 16.66 13.20
N PRO A 307 -1.78 17.57 13.81
CA PRO A 307 -2.30 18.86 14.27
C PRO A 307 -2.81 19.73 13.11
N VAL A 308 -3.86 20.50 13.40
CA VAL A 308 -4.47 21.46 12.46
C VAL A 308 -4.41 22.85 13.10
N GLY A 309 -4.12 23.86 12.28
CA GLY A 309 -4.10 25.24 12.69
C GLY A 309 -3.89 26.17 11.51
N THR A 310 -4.52 27.34 11.58
CA THR A 310 -4.41 28.44 10.61
C THR A 310 -3.26 29.40 10.92
N GLU A 311 -2.61 29.24 12.07
CA GLU A 311 -1.53 30.08 12.56
C GLU A 311 -0.56 29.25 13.43
N TRP A 312 0.62 29.82 13.73
CA TRP A 312 1.61 29.16 14.58
C TRP A 312 1.34 29.43 16.06
N LYS A 313 1.02 28.36 16.81
CA LYS A 313 0.69 28.43 18.25
C LYS A 313 1.45 27.44 19.15
N TRP A 314 2.52 26.85 18.61
CA TRP A 314 3.29 25.81 19.28
C TRP A 314 4.65 26.31 19.74
N GLN A 315 5.29 25.56 20.64
CA GLN A 315 6.72 25.69 20.88
C GLN A 315 7.46 25.64 19.54
N MET A 316 8.38 26.59 19.34
CA MET A 316 9.21 26.69 18.13
C MET A 316 10.61 26.17 18.44
N ASP A 317 11.10 25.27 17.61
CA ASP A 317 12.48 24.82 17.57
C ASP A 317 13.29 25.75 16.65
N GLU A 318 14.54 26.03 17.01
CA GLU A 318 15.46 26.86 16.22
C GLU A 318 15.79 26.22 14.85
N PRO A 319 15.97 27.01 13.77
CA PRO A 319 16.29 26.48 12.44
C PRO A 319 17.53 25.58 12.39
N ASP A 320 18.56 25.86 13.21
CA ASP A 320 19.76 25.03 13.32
C ASP A 320 19.45 23.61 13.82
N VAL A 321 18.63 23.51 14.88
CA VAL A 321 18.20 22.24 15.47
C VAL A 321 17.43 21.42 14.43
N ILE A 322 16.58 22.06 13.64
CA ILE A 322 15.79 21.41 12.59
C ILE A 322 16.69 20.92 11.45
N VAL A 323 17.56 21.78 10.89
CA VAL A 323 18.44 21.44 9.76
C VAL A 323 19.43 20.35 10.16
N LYS A 324 20.13 20.52 11.28
CA LYS A 324 21.08 19.54 11.80
C LYS A 324 20.40 18.23 12.15
N GLY A 325 19.27 18.28 12.86
CA GLY A 325 18.48 17.11 13.21
C GLY A 325 17.94 16.35 11.99
N ALA A 326 17.55 17.05 10.92
CA ALA A 326 17.12 16.45 9.66
C ALA A 326 18.28 15.76 8.94
N MET A 327 19.42 16.43 8.80
CA MET A 327 20.61 15.87 8.17
C MET A 327 21.14 14.64 8.93
N GLU A 328 21.31 14.74 10.25
CA GLU A 328 21.75 13.60 11.07
C GLU A 328 20.81 12.41 10.97
N ASN A 329 19.50 12.62 11.05
CA ASN A 329 18.52 11.54 10.96
C ASN A 329 18.44 10.97 9.54
N HIS A 330 18.61 11.78 8.49
CA HIS A 330 18.74 11.31 7.13
C HIS A 330 19.96 10.41 6.95
N TYR A 331 21.14 10.82 7.45
CA TYR A 331 22.35 9.99 7.41
C TYR A 331 22.22 8.71 8.23
N LYS A 332 21.61 8.77 9.43
CA LYS A 332 21.28 7.58 10.24
C LYS A 332 20.37 6.62 9.47
N LEU A 333 19.39 7.13 8.73
CA LEU A 333 18.49 6.34 7.89
C LEU A 333 19.21 5.74 6.66
N ILE A 334 20.05 6.51 5.95
CA ILE A 334 20.85 6.00 4.82
C ILE A 334 21.82 4.91 5.30
N ASN A 335 22.49 5.09 6.44
CA ASN A 335 23.46 4.11 6.96
C ASN A 335 22.84 2.73 7.31
N GLN A 336 21.51 2.65 7.54
CA GLN A 336 20.82 1.36 7.73
C GLN A 336 20.85 0.45 6.49
N PHE A 337 21.16 1.00 5.32
CA PHE A 337 21.28 0.25 4.06
C PHE A 337 22.69 -0.31 3.82
N LYS A 338 23.65 -0.09 4.73
CA LYS A 338 25.04 -0.54 4.56
C LYS A 338 25.10 -2.06 4.63
N GLY A 339 25.66 -2.70 3.60
CA GLY A 339 25.73 -4.16 3.49
C GLY A 339 24.41 -4.84 3.07
N VAL A 340 23.34 -4.08 2.76
CA VAL A 340 22.12 -4.65 2.20
C VAL A 340 22.37 -5.13 0.76
N PRO A 341 22.00 -6.38 0.39
CA PRO A 341 22.19 -6.90 -0.96
C PRO A 341 21.67 -5.98 -2.07
N GLY A 342 22.46 -5.88 -3.14
CA GLY A 342 22.21 -5.06 -4.33
C GLY A 342 22.52 -3.57 -4.17
N VAL A 343 22.76 -3.04 -2.97
CA VAL A 343 23.19 -1.64 -2.79
C VAL A 343 24.62 -1.46 -3.30
N LYS A 344 24.84 -0.44 -4.14
CA LYS A 344 26.17 -0.09 -4.66
C LYS A 344 26.87 0.83 -3.68
N GLU A 345 28.08 0.46 -3.27
CA GLU A 345 28.88 1.24 -2.30
C GLU A 345 29.17 2.67 -2.78
N GLU A 346 29.43 2.86 -4.09
CA GLU A 346 29.55 4.19 -4.72
C GLU A 346 28.30 5.06 -4.48
N ARG A 347 27.10 4.51 -4.74
CA ARG A 347 25.83 5.23 -4.56
C ARG A 347 25.52 5.47 -3.09
N MET A 348 25.95 4.57 -2.21
CA MET A 348 25.89 4.76 -0.76
C MET A 348 26.75 5.94 -0.31
N GLN A 349 27.99 6.07 -0.84
CA GLN A 349 28.89 7.19 -0.56
C GLN A 349 28.34 8.52 -1.10
N GLU A 350 27.73 8.52 -2.29
CA GLU A 350 27.03 9.69 -2.83
C GLU A 350 25.84 10.13 -1.97
N ALA A 351 25.04 9.18 -1.46
CA ALA A 351 23.89 9.45 -0.60
C ALA A 351 24.28 10.03 0.77
N MET A 352 25.48 9.73 1.25
CA MET A 352 26.07 10.39 2.44
C MET A 352 26.46 11.85 2.19
N LYS A 353 26.28 12.40 0.98
CA LYS A 353 26.29 13.85 0.70
C LYS A 353 24.96 14.28 0.08
N ILE A 354 24.05 14.75 0.93
CA ILE A 354 22.76 15.36 0.54
C ILE A 354 23.03 16.51 -0.46
N LYS A 355 22.19 16.61 -1.50
CA LYS A 355 22.22 17.70 -2.48
C LYS A 355 20.87 18.39 -2.71
N HIS A 356 19.78 17.72 -2.34
CA HIS A 356 18.42 18.24 -2.48
C HIS A 356 17.66 18.06 -1.17
N CYS A 357 16.90 19.07 -0.77
CA CYS A 357 15.95 19.01 0.34
C CYS A 357 14.55 19.28 -0.18
N ALA A 358 13.68 18.27 -0.10
CA ALA A 358 12.26 18.40 -0.35
C ALA A 358 11.55 18.75 0.96
N LEU A 359 11.16 20.03 1.08
CA LEU A 359 10.28 20.54 2.14
C LEU A 359 8.84 20.24 1.70
N SER A 360 8.46 18.95 1.79
CA SER A 360 7.20 18.43 1.25
C SER A 360 6.69 17.17 1.94
N LEU A 361 7.23 16.81 3.11
CA LEU A 361 6.96 15.51 3.73
C LEU A 361 5.51 15.37 4.21
N VAL A 362 5.05 16.29 5.05
CA VAL A 362 3.71 16.34 5.65
C VAL A 362 3.50 17.73 6.30
N GLY A 363 2.26 18.05 6.68
CA GLY A 363 1.90 19.37 7.21
C GLY A 363 1.94 20.46 6.12
N GLU A 364 2.22 21.69 6.52
CA GLU A 364 2.38 22.87 5.66
C GLU A 364 3.70 23.58 6.03
N PRO A 365 4.79 23.35 5.27
CA PRO A 365 6.13 23.84 5.61
C PRO A 365 6.22 25.37 5.75
N ILE A 366 5.44 26.12 4.98
CA ILE A 366 5.53 27.59 4.96
C ILE A 366 4.95 28.23 6.24
N MET A 367 4.20 27.47 7.03
CA MET A 367 3.63 27.93 8.30
C MET A 367 4.68 28.06 9.41
N TYR A 368 5.89 27.49 9.23
CA TYR A 368 7.00 27.68 10.15
C TYR A 368 7.54 29.12 10.07
N PRO A 369 7.52 29.91 11.17
CA PRO A 369 7.84 31.34 11.12
C PRO A 369 9.22 31.67 10.53
N GLU A 370 10.22 30.81 10.76
CA GLU A 370 11.60 30.98 10.31
C GLU A 370 11.94 30.21 9.02
N ILE A 371 10.94 29.93 8.17
CA ILE A 371 11.15 29.17 6.92
C ILE A 371 12.24 29.78 6.03
N ASN A 372 12.35 31.11 5.98
CA ASN A 372 13.38 31.82 5.23
C ASN A 372 14.79 31.61 5.82
N THR A 373 14.94 31.60 7.15
CA THR A 373 16.21 31.27 7.82
C THR A 373 16.60 29.83 7.51
N LEU A 374 15.66 28.89 7.66
CA LEU A 374 15.86 27.47 7.42
C LEU A 374 16.29 27.17 5.96
N VAL A 375 15.65 27.82 4.98
CA VAL A 375 16.01 27.67 3.56
C VAL A 375 17.43 28.21 3.29
N ARG A 376 17.78 29.39 3.83
CA ARG A 376 19.15 29.94 3.71
C ARG A 376 20.21 29.04 4.36
N MET A 377 19.89 28.42 5.49
CA MET A 377 20.76 27.45 6.15
C MET A 377 20.95 26.15 5.34
N LEU A 378 19.93 25.69 4.62
CA LEU A 378 20.10 24.57 3.69
C LEU A 378 21.00 24.98 2.50
N HIS A 379 20.83 26.20 1.98
CA HIS A 379 21.67 26.72 0.88
C HIS A 379 23.14 26.88 1.29
N SER A 380 23.44 27.32 2.53
CA SER A 380 24.81 27.42 3.03
C SER A 380 25.52 26.06 3.17
N HIS A 381 24.77 24.96 3.23
CA HIS A 381 25.28 23.59 3.19
C HIS A 381 25.37 23.01 1.75
N GLU A 382 25.25 23.84 0.71
CA GLU A 382 25.15 23.44 -0.71
C GLU A 382 23.93 22.56 -1.04
N ILE A 383 22.86 22.62 -0.24
CA ILE A 383 21.64 21.83 -0.43
C ILE A 383 20.58 22.68 -1.12
N SER A 384 20.26 22.34 -2.37
CA SER A 384 19.13 22.94 -3.09
C SER A 384 17.78 22.60 -2.42
N THR A 385 16.84 23.54 -2.39
CA THR A 385 15.55 23.39 -1.68
C THR A 385 14.36 23.39 -2.63
N PHE A 386 13.42 22.49 -2.38
CA PHE A 386 12.13 22.42 -3.07
C PHE A 386 11.02 22.49 -2.02
N LEU A 387 10.38 23.65 -1.91
CA LEU A 387 9.26 23.87 -1.00
C LEU A 387 7.94 23.60 -1.71
N VAL A 388 7.09 22.78 -1.08
CA VAL A 388 5.72 22.51 -1.53
C VAL A 388 4.79 23.10 -0.49
N THR A 389 3.90 23.99 -0.93
CA THR A 389 2.91 24.68 -0.10
C THR A 389 1.52 24.60 -0.75
N ASN A 390 0.48 24.62 0.06
CA ASN A 390 -0.91 24.76 -0.36
C ASN A 390 -1.31 26.21 -0.71
N ALA A 391 -0.38 27.16 -0.56
CA ALA A 391 -0.53 28.59 -0.87
C ALA A 391 -1.58 29.38 -0.04
N GLN A 392 -1.98 28.87 1.14
CA GLN A 392 -2.87 29.59 2.06
C GLN A 392 -2.21 30.74 2.82
N PHE A 393 -0.87 30.84 2.77
CA PHE A 393 -0.07 31.87 3.45
C PHE A 393 0.63 32.78 2.43
N PRO A 394 -0.12 33.59 1.64
CA PRO A 394 0.44 34.34 0.51
C PRO A 394 1.52 35.34 0.90
N ASP A 395 1.44 35.94 2.09
CA ASP A 395 2.44 36.90 2.57
C ASP A 395 3.78 36.23 2.92
N ALA A 396 3.78 34.92 3.21
CA ALA A 396 5.00 34.13 3.42
C ALA A 396 5.61 33.59 2.10
N ILE A 397 4.91 33.74 0.97
CA ILE A 397 5.40 33.36 -0.38
C ILE A 397 6.12 34.53 -1.06
N ARG A 398 5.81 35.78 -0.67
CA ARG A 398 6.39 37.01 -1.23
C ARG A 398 7.84 37.24 -0.78
#